data_AF-A0A533Z8V2-F1
#
_entry.id   AF-A0A533Z8V2-F1
#
_cell.length_a   1.000
_cell.length_b   1.000
_cell.length_c   1.000
_cell.angle_alpha   90.00
_cell.angle_beta   90.00
_cell.angle_gamma   90.00
#
_symmetry.space_group_name_H-M   'P 1'
#
loop_
_entity.id
_entity.type
_entity.pdbx_description
1 polymer ?
#
loop_
_entity_poly.entity_id
_entity_poly.type
_entity_poly.pdbx_seq_one_letter_code
_entity_poly.pdbx_strand_id
1 'polypeptide(L)'
;MTSPPPRARSPHRGRDDLSRFQRLQVEHFARADEAKFLWQTQDAYLAKTERALLDRVPVKSSDRLLEVGCGEGGNLQLLGLTPLSAVGVDFSHAKCRDVLHHTVDKSEVVGELIRVCRAFGRVVIIEPNGGSPIVGLLGLLVEAERELLRNSLGGVLALLDRGQVAEPDVSWAQPFPAGRVLFHYRWGLPRLSAWLAGAVLAAERLIGRLVPTERWAYMIITTVKTASGKPVVSESV
;
A
#
# COMPACT_ATOMS: atom_id res chain seq x y z
N MET A 1 -7.95 33.79 -28.46
CA MET A 1 -7.28 32.91 -27.47
C MET A 1 -7.77 31.50 -27.72
N THR A 2 -6.87 30.56 -28.02
CA THR A 2 -7.21 29.18 -28.38
C THR A 2 -6.98 28.24 -27.20
N SER A 3 -7.95 27.40 -26.88
CA SER A 3 -7.78 26.34 -25.88
C SER A 3 -6.70 25.34 -26.31
N PRO A 4 -5.89 24.79 -25.39
CA PRO A 4 -4.97 23.71 -25.72
C PRO A 4 -5.75 22.47 -26.20
N PRO A 5 -5.20 21.69 -27.15
CA PRO A 5 -5.86 20.47 -27.62
C PRO A 5 -5.98 19.44 -26.48
N PRO A 6 -7.01 18.60 -26.47
CA PRO A 6 -7.11 17.50 -25.51
C PRO A 6 -5.90 16.57 -25.68
N ARG A 7 -5.26 16.18 -24.58
CA ARG A 7 -4.20 15.15 -24.61
C ARG A 7 -4.77 13.89 -25.26
N ALA A 8 -4.08 13.38 -26.28
CA ALA A 8 -4.47 12.14 -26.93
C ALA A 8 -4.57 11.03 -25.88
N ARG A 9 -5.69 10.30 -25.85
CA ARG A 9 -5.79 9.11 -25.01
C ARG A 9 -4.77 8.09 -25.51
N SER A 10 -3.97 7.56 -24.59
CA SER A 10 -3.07 6.44 -24.90
C SER A 10 -3.87 5.31 -25.55
N PRO A 11 -3.39 4.71 -26.66
CA PRO A 11 -4.10 3.59 -27.28
C PRO A 11 -4.22 2.44 -26.27
N HIS A 12 -5.38 1.78 -26.23
CA HIS A 12 -5.58 0.63 -25.36
C HIS A 12 -4.60 -0.49 -25.72
N ARG A 13 -3.52 -0.62 -24.96
CA ARG A 13 -2.55 -1.72 -25.07
C ARG A 13 -3.28 -3.04 -24.80
N GLY A 14 -3.17 -3.98 -25.74
CA GLY A 14 -3.63 -5.36 -25.55
C GLY A 14 -2.80 -6.08 -24.49
N ARG A 15 -3.30 -7.22 -23.99
CA ARG A 15 -2.60 -8.02 -22.95
C ARG A 15 -1.22 -8.54 -23.41
N ASP A 16 -0.97 -8.54 -24.70
CA ASP A 16 0.27 -9.04 -25.31
C ASP A 16 1.44 -8.05 -25.15
N ASP A 17 1.14 -6.75 -25.06
CA ASP A 17 2.11 -5.65 -24.85
C ASP A 17 2.42 -5.38 -23.36
N LEU A 18 2.15 -6.37 -22.50
CA LEU A 18 2.57 -6.32 -21.10
C LEU A 18 4.06 -6.66 -20.96
N SER A 19 4.77 -5.93 -20.09
CA SER A 19 6.13 -6.29 -19.68
C SER A 19 6.15 -7.63 -18.94
N ARG A 20 7.34 -8.27 -18.84
CA ARG A 20 7.52 -9.52 -18.05
C ARG A 20 7.02 -9.35 -16.62
N PHE A 21 7.28 -8.19 -16.01
CA PHE A 21 6.78 -7.85 -14.67
C PHE A 21 5.25 -7.79 -14.62
N GLN A 22 4.60 -7.06 -15.54
CA GLN A 22 3.13 -6.97 -15.56
C GLN A 22 2.46 -8.32 -15.78
N ARG A 23 3.03 -9.21 -16.61
CA ARG A 23 2.52 -10.58 -16.76
C ARG A 23 2.58 -11.34 -15.43
N LEU A 24 3.71 -11.31 -14.73
CA LEU A 24 3.86 -11.93 -13.40
C LEU A 24 2.86 -11.37 -12.37
N GLN A 25 2.61 -10.05 -12.36
CA GLN A 25 1.59 -9.46 -11.47
C GLN A 25 0.18 -9.93 -11.84
N VAL A 26 -0.19 -9.89 -13.13
CA VAL A 26 -1.50 -10.35 -13.61
C VAL A 26 -1.72 -11.84 -13.32
N GLU A 27 -0.70 -12.68 -13.45
CA GLU A 27 -0.74 -14.11 -13.16
C GLU A 27 -0.86 -14.38 -11.65
N HIS A 28 -0.05 -13.71 -10.82
CA HIS A 28 -0.07 -13.87 -9.37
C HIS A 28 -1.40 -13.40 -8.75
N PHE A 29 -1.94 -12.29 -9.26
CA PHE A 29 -3.16 -11.66 -8.75
C PHE A 29 -4.42 -11.97 -9.59
N ALA A 30 -4.38 -13.03 -10.41
CA ALA A 30 -5.46 -13.41 -11.33
C ALA A 30 -6.80 -13.83 -10.68
N ARG A 31 -6.81 -14.18 -9.39
CA ARG A 31 -7.97 -14.80 -8.70
C ARG A 31 -8.20 -14.19 -7.32
N ALA A 32 -9.47 -14.03 -6.96
CA ALA A 32 -9.87 -13.74 -5.58
C ALA A 32 -9.32 -14.83 -4.64
N ASP A 33 -8.76 -14.43 -3.51
CA ASP A 33 -8.23 -15.35 -2.51
C ASP A 33 -9.00 -15.15 -1.20
N GLU A 34 -10.12 -15.86 -1.08
CA GLU A 34 -10.98 -15.85 0.11
C GLU A 34 -10.21 -16.27 1.37
N ALA A 35 -9.25 -17.20 1.23
CA ALA A 35 -8.41 -17.61 2.35
C ALA A 35 -7.47 -16.49 2.81
N LYS A 36 -6.88 -15.70 1.89
CA LYS A 36 -6.15 -14.47 2.23
C LYS A 36 -7.07 -13.44 2.89
N PHE A 37 -8.28 -13.25 2.38
CA PHE A 37 -9.26 -12.29 2.93
C PHE A 37 -9.68 -12.65 4.36
N LEU A 38 -10.07 -13.91 4.61
CA LEU A 38 -10.46 -14.40 5.94
C LEU A 38 -9.26 -14.35 6.90
N TRP A 39 -8.06 -14.72 6.45
CA TRP A 39 -6.84 -14.58 7.24
C TRP A 39 -6.55 -13.12 7.60
N GLN A 40 -6.63 -12.19 6.65
CA GLN A 40 -6.44 -10.76 6.89
C GLN A 40 -7.45 -10.20 7.92
N THR A 41 -8.69 -10.66 7.89
CA THR A 41 -9.81 -10.01 8.59
C THR A 41 -10.21 -10.67 9.91
N GLN A 42 -9.88 -11.95 10.09
CA GLN A 42 -10.32 -12.79 11.22
C GLN A 42 -9.17 -13.48 12.00
N ASP A 43 -7.95 -13.59 11.46
CA ASP A 43 -6.84 -14.24 12.17
C ASP A 43 -6.41 -13.45 13.42
N ALA A 44 -6.20 -14.14 14.54
CA ALA A 44 -5.94 -13.53 15.83
C ALA A 44 -4.59 -12.76 15.92
N TYR A 45 -3.63 -13.08 15.05
CA TYR A 45 -2.42 -12.28 14.84
C TYR A 45 -2.64 -11.25 13.74
N LEU A 46 -3.01 -11.68 12.52
CA LEU A 46 -2.96 -10.80 11.36
C LEU A 46 -4.00 -9.68 11.45
N ALA A 47 -5.27 -10.00 11.70
CA ALA A 47 -6.32 -8.97 11.79
C ALA A 47 -6.05 -7.95 12.92
N LYS A 48 -5.29 -8.35 13.94
CA LYS A 48 -4.84 -7.46 15.02
C LYS A 48 -3.67 -6.56 14.60
N THR A 49 -2.72 -7.07 13.81
CA THR A 49 -1.60 -6.26 13.29
C THR A 49 -1.99 -5.36 12.12
N GLU A 50 -3.01 -5.74 11.34
CA GLU A 50 -3.62 -4.90 10.30
C GLU A 50 -4.47 -3.79 10.91
N ARG A 51 -5.32 -4.06 11.92
CA ARG A 51 -5.98 -2.98 12.68
C ARG A 51 -4.96 -2.00 13.25
N ALA A 52 -3.92 -2.49 13.94
CA ALA A 52 -2.86 -1.63 14.46
C ALA A 52 -2.01 -0.90 13.39
N LEU A 53 -2.11 -1.27 12.12
CA LEU A 53 -1.54 -0.55 10.98
C LEU A 53 -2.52 0.53 10.49
N LEU A 54 -3.80 0.18 10.35
CA LEU A 54 -4.90 1.04 9.91
C LEU A 54 -5.31 2.10 10.95
N ASP A 55 -5.13 1.84 12.25
CA ASP A 55 -5.31 2.78 13.37
C ASP A 55 -4.39 4.02 13.25
N ARG A 56 -3.31 3.92 12.46
CA ARG A 56 -2.42 5.05 12.13
C ARG A 56 -2.91 5.87 10.94
N VAL A 57 -3.87 5.38 10.15
CA VAL A 57 -4.50 6.14 9.07
C VAL A 57 -5.58 7.02 9.71
N PRO A 58 -5.46 8.35 9.68
CA PRO A 58 -6.25 9.23 10.57
C PRO A 58 -7.68 9.51 10.06
N VAL A 59 -8.36 8.50 9.52
CA VAL A 59 -9.69 8.57 8.88
C VAL A 59 -10.77 8.90 9.91
N LYS A 60 -11.75 9.73 9.51
CA LYS A 60 -12.98 9.97 10.28
C LYS A 60 -14.16 9.29 9.60
N SER A 61 -15.20 8.91 10.37
CA SER A 61 -16.43 8.31 9.82
C SER A 61 -17.16 9.20 8.80
N SER A 62 -16.88 10.50 8.80
CA SER A 62 -17.39 11.51 7.85
C SER A 62 -16.43 11.85 6.70
N ASP A 63 -15.23 11.26 6.63
CA ASP A 63 -14.38 11.35 5.44
C ASP A 63 -14.94 10.50 4.30
N ARG A 64 -14.62 10.89 3.06
CA ARG A 64 -14.79 10.03 1.88
C ARG A 64 -13.43 9.46 1.52
N LEU A 65 -13.28 8.14 1.65
CA LEU A 65 -12.03 7.41 1.42
C LEU A 65 -12.02 6.74 0.04
N LEU A 66 -10.84 6.72 -0.58
CA LEU A 66 -10.53 5.94 -1.77
C LEU A 66 -9.33 5.06 -1.46
N GLU A 67 -9.49 3.74 -1.54
CA GLU A 67 -8.40 2.76 -1.55
C GLU A 67 -8.09 2.41 -3.02
N VAL A 68 -6.95 2.89 -3.51
CA VAL A 68 -6.45 2.59 -4.87
C VAL A 68 -5.72 1.24 -4.87
N GLY A 69 -5.68 0.63 -6.05
CA GLY A 69 -4.96 -0.59 -6.40
C GLY A 69 -5.16 -1.68 -5.39
N CYS A 70 -6.38 -2.18 -5.27
CA CYS A 70 -6.67 -3.03 -4.16
C CYS A 70 -6.08 -4.50 -4.26
N GLY A 71 -6.75 -5.67 -4.39
CA GLY A 71 -6.14 -6.98 -3.90
C GLY A 71 -7.02 -8.09 -3.25
N GLU A 72 -7.59 -7.94 -2.04
CA GLU A 72 -8.66 -8.83 -1.52
C GLU A 72 -9.94 -8.13 -1.02
N GLY A 73 -9.89 -7.34 0.05
CA GLY A 73 -11.05 -6.56 0.55
C GLY A 73 -10.90 -6.05 1.99
N GLY A 74 -9.90 -6.56 2.71
CA GLY A 74 -9.89 -6.50 4.17
C GLY A 74 -9.62 -5.14 4.80
N ASN A 75 -8.97 -4.19 4.12
CA ASN A 75 -8.65 -2.90 4.74
C ASN A 75 -9.91 -2.07 5.00
N LEU A 76 -10.77 -1.91 3.99
CA LEU A 76 -12.08 -1.25 4.14
C LEU A 76 -12.94 -1.91 5.23
N GLN A 77 -12.93 -3.24 5.32
CA GLN A 77 -13.66 -3.98 6.35
C GLN A 77 -13.08 -3.75 7.75
N LEU A 78 -11.76 -3.76 7.90
CA LEU A 78 -11.08 -3.57 9.18
C LEU A 78 -11.18 -2.13 9.70
N LEU A 79 -11.25 -1.15 8.80
CA LEU A 79 -11.57 0.26 9.11
C LEU A 79 -13.03 0.47 9.54
N GLY A 80 -13.92 -0.52 9.34
CA GLY A 80 -15.33 -0.45 9.75
C GLY A 80 -16.15 0.64 9.06
N LEU A 81 -15.72 1.11 7.89
CA LEU A 81 -16.37 2.21 7.17
C LEU A 81 -17.67 1.75 6.48
N THR A 82 -18.61 2.67 6.33
CA THR A 82 -19.86 2.40 5.60
C THR A 82 -19.60 2.35 4.09
N PRO A 83 -20.36 1.57 3.29
CA PRO A 83 -20.26 1.58 1.83
C PRO A 83 -20.54 2.95 1.17
N LEU A 84 -21.09 3.93 1.91
CA LEU A 84 -21.32 5.29 1.44
C LEU A 84 -20.11 6.21 1.65
N SER A 85 -19.17 5.84 2.53
CA SER A 85 -17.98 6.63 2.89
C SER A 85 -16.65 6.07 2.38
N ALA A 86 -16.61 4.87 1.80
CA ALA A 86 -15.40 4.28 1.23
C ALA A 86 -15.62 3.69 -0.17
N VAL A 87 -14.62 3.83 -1.04
CA VAL A 87 -14.55 3.24 -2.39
C VAL A 87 -13.22 2.51 -2.55
N GLY A 88 -13.23 1.31 -3.14
CA GLY A 88 -12.03 0.59 -3.56
C GLY A 88 -11.93 0.51 -5.09
N VAL A 89 -10.72 0.57 -5.65
CA VAL A 89 -10.45 0.43 -7.09
C VAL A 89 -9.21 -0.43 -7.30
N ASP A 90 -9.28 -1.52 -8.06
CA ASP A 90 -8.13 -2.37 -8.40
C ASP A 90 -7.97 -2.61 -9.91
N PHE A 91 -6.80 -3.11 -10.34
CA PHE A 91 -6.55 -3.53 -11.73
C PHE A 91 -7.05 -4.96 -12.03
N SER A 92 -7.09 -5.84 -11.02
CA SER A 92 -7.65 -7.18 -11.09
C SER A 92 -9.12 -7.14 -10.72
N HIS A 93 -9.99 -7.66 -11.59
CA HIS A 93 -11.45 -7.68 -11.42
C HIS A 93 -11.93 -8.59 -10.26
N ALA A 94 -11.04 -9.06 -9.38
CA ALA A 94 -11.33 -10.06 -8.37
C ALA A 94 -10.87 -9.69 -6.95
N LYS A 95 -10.54 -8.41 -6.68
CA LYS A 95 -9.50 -8.08 -5.68
C LYS A 95 -9.63 -6.68 -5.00
N CYS A 96 -9.52 -6.56 -3.66
CA CYS A 96 -9.36 -5.25 -2.95
C CYS A 96 -8.45 -5.03 -1.64
N ARG A 97 -7.08 -5.12 -1.67
CA ARG A 97 -6.01 -4.59 -0.76
C ARG A 97 -4.51 -4.78 -1.27
N ASP A 98 -3.71 -3.69 -1.50
CA ASP A 98 -2.22 -3.53 -1.83
C ASP A 98 -1.76 -3.08 -3.28
N VAL A 99 -0.94 -1.99 -3.41
CA VAL A 99 -0.59 -1.34 -4.74
C VAL A 99 0.87 -1.19 -5.22
N LEU A 100 1.67 -0.26 -4.67
CA LEU A 100 2.61 0.54 -5.50
C LEU A 100 3.89 -0.23 -5.85
N HIS A 101 4.15 -1.34 -5.18
CA HIS A 101 5.18 -2.31 -5.55
C HIS A 101 4.75 -3.23 -6.70
N HIS A 102 3.46 -3.31 -7.03
CA HIS A 102 2.90 -4.07 -8.16
C HIS A 102 2.70 -3.25 -9.45
N THR A 103 2.83 -1.91 -9.41
CA THR A 103 2.63 -1.04 -10.58
C THR A 103 3.96 -0.62 -11.25
N VAL A 104 3.92 -0.47 -12.59
CA VAL A 104 5.09 -0.05 -13.39
C VAL A 104 5.29 1.46 -13.30
N ASP A 105 4.29 2.25 -13.69
CA ASP A 105 4.34 3.71 -13.55
C ASP A 105 3.73 4.13 -12.21
N LYS A 106 4.60 4.13 -11.19
CA LYS A 106 4.24 4.57 -9.83
C LYS A 106 3.98 6.08 -9.79
N SER A 107 4.52 6.85 -10.73
CA SER A 107 4.36 8.30 -10.82
C SER A 107 2.98 8.66 -11.37
N GLU A 108 2.51 7.97 -12.40
CA GLU A 108 1.14 8.10 -12.90
C GLU A 108 0.11 7.76 -11.81
N VAL A 109 0.30 6.66 -11.08
CA VAL A 109 -0.64 6.23 -10.02
C VAL A 109 -0.67 7.21 -8.83
N VAL A 110 0.50 7.70 -8.37
CA VAL A 110 0.56 8.70 -7.29
C VAL A 110 0.06 10.07 -7.77
N GLY A 111 0.35 10.46 -9.02
CA GLY A 111 -0.16 11.66 -9.65
C GLY A 111 -1.68 11.65 -9.78
N GLU A 112 -2.29 10.53 -10.19
CA GLU A 112 -3.73 10.36 -10.26
C GLU A 112 -4.39 10.34 -8.87
N LEU A 113 -3.79 9.67 -7.88
CA LEU A 113 -4.19 9.73 -6.47
C LEU A 113 -4.25 11.18 -5.95
N ILE A 114 -3.18 11.95 -6.18
CA ILE A 114 -3.14 13.38 -5.83
C ILE A 114 -4.19 14.13 -6.65
N ARG A 115 -4.36 13.87 -7.95
CA ARG A 115 -5.33 14.55 -8.81
C ARG A 115 -6.77 14.38 -8.32
N VAL A 116 -7.21 13.16 -8.03
CA VAL A 116 -8.60 12.87 -7.58
C VAL A 116 -8.86 13.28 -6.13
N CYS A 117 -7.82 13.37 -5.29
CA CYS A 117 -7.96 13.88 -3.94
C CYS A 117 -8.44 15.35 -3.94
N ARG A 118 -9.38 15.70 -3.05
CA ARG A 118 -9.85 17.09 -2.89
C ARG A 118 -8.71 17.99 -2.40
N ALA A 119 -8.78 19.29 -2.68
CA ALA A 119 -7.90 20.26 -2.02
C ALA A 119 -8.07 20.15 -0.49
N PHE A 120 -6.95 20.23 0.25
CA PHE A 120 -6.87 19.93 1.69
C PHE A 120 -7.27 18.49 2.09
N GLY A 121 -7.45 17.60 1.12
CA GLY A 121 -7.61 16.17 1.36
C GLY A 121 -6.27 15.52 1.71
N ARG A 122 -6.32 14.42 2.44
CA ARG A 122 -5.14 13.64 2.84
C ARG A 122 -4.84 12.55 1.82
N VAL A 123 -3.57 12.35 1.55
CA VAL A 123 -3.03 11.20 0.82
C VAL A 123 -2.21 10.41 1.84
N VAL A 124 -2.53 9.12 2.01
CA VAL A 124 -1.80 8.21 2.90
C VAL A 124 -1.32 7.04 2.06
N ILE A 125 -0.02 6.76 2.11
CA ILE A 125 0.63 5.67 1.40
C ILE A 125 1.18 4.72 2.47
N ILE A 126 0.70 3.47 2.48
CA ILE A 126 1.24 2.39 3.31
C ILE A 126 1.93 1.41 2.37
N GLU A 127 3.22 1.21 2.54
CA GLU A 127 4.03 0.40 1.62
C GLU A 127 5.04 -0.46 2.39
N PRO A 128 5.36 -1.68 1.93
CA PRO A 128 6.39 -2.50 2.56
C PRO A 128 7.79 -1.90 2.33
N ASN A 129 8.59 -1.84 3.39
CA ASN A 129 9.94 -1.29 3.40
C ASN A 129 10.98 -2.34 2.97
N GLY A 130 11.52 -2.22 1.76
CA GLY A 130 12.60 -3.09 1.25
C GLY A 130 13.89 -3.06 2.07
N GLY A 131 14.09 -1.99 2.86
CA GLY A 131 15.18 -1.90 3.84
C GLY A 131 15.01 -2.81 5.06
N SER A 132 13.82 -3.38 5.29
CA SER A 132 13.55 -4.30 6.39
C SER A 132 14.03 -5.72 6.06
N PRO A 133 14.78 -6.41 6.97
CA PRO A 133 15.37 -7.71 6.67
C PRO A 133 14.37 -8.79 6.20
N ILE A 134 13.17 -8.82 6.78
CA ILE A 134 12.14 -9.83 6.46
C ILE A 134 11.43 -9.54 5.12
N VAL A 135 11.26 -8.26 4.77
CA VAL A 135 10.67 -7.81 3.49
C VAL A 135 11.69 -7.96 2.36
N GLY A 136 12.95 -7.63 2.61
CA GLY A 136 14.06 -7.90 1.69
C GLY A 136 14.22 -9.39 1.40
N LEU A 137 14.12 -10.25 2.42
CA LEU A 137 14.14 -11.70 2.22
C LEU A 137 12.96 -12.18 1.35
N LEU A 138 11.75 -11.64 1.55
CA LEU A 138 10.59 -11.95 0.71
C LEU A 138 10.83 -11.58 -0.76
N GLY A 139 11.32 -10.37 -1.05
CA GLY A 139 11.63 -9.91 -2.41
C GLY A 139 12.83 -10.61 -3.07
N LEU A 140 13.71 -11.25 -2.30
CA LEU A 140 14.73 -12.15 -2.84
C LEU A 140 14.11 -13.48 -3.28
N LEU A 141 13.29 -14.09 -2.41
CA LEU A 141 12.75 -15.45 -2.58
C LEU A 141 11.55 -15.55 -3.55
N VAL A 142 10.69 -14.54 -3.61
CA VAL A 142 9.47 -14.55 -4.43
C VAL A 142 9.63 -13.60 -5.62
N GLU A 143 9.66 -14.14 -6.84
CA GLU A 143 9.96 -13.33 -8.04
C GLU A 143 8.89 -12.24 -8.31
N ALA A 144 7.62 -12.51 -8.02
CA ALA A 144 6.55 -11.50 -8.13
C ALA A 144 6.76 -10.30 -7.18
N GLU A 145 7.44 -10.51 -6.05
CA GLU A 145 7.72 -9.51 -5.02
C GLU A 145 9.10 -8.84 -5.19
N ARG A 146 9.80 -9.08 -6.30
CA ARG A 146 11.19 -8.62 -6.45
C ARG A 146 11.36 -7.09 -6.44
N GLU A 147 10.32 -6.34 -6.79
CA GLU A 147 10.33 -4.87 -6.68
C GLU A 147 10.26 -4.36 -5.23
N LEU A 148 9.92 -5.21 -4.24
CA LEU A 148 10.08 -4.87 -2.81
C LEU A 148 11.52 -4.48 -2.49
N LEU A 149 12.52 -5.09 -3.15
CA LEU A 149 13.95 -4.78 -2.97
C LEU A 149 14.32 -3.34 -3.34
N ARG A 150 13.48 -2.66 -4.13
CA ARG A 150 13.64 -1.26 -4.57
C ARG A 150 12.72 -0.31 -3.79
N ASN A 151 11.76 -0.83 -3.04
CA ASN A 151 10.76 -0.04 -2.33
C ASN A 151 11.38 0.60 -1.09
N SER A 152 11.62 1.90 -1.15
CA SER A 152 12.34 2.66 -0.14
C SER A 152 11.67 4.02 0.10
N LEU A 153 11.86 4.58 1.30
CA LEU A 153 11.28 5.87 1.66
C LEU A 153 11.70 6.97 0.67
N GLY A 154 12.99 7.06 0.33
CA GLY A 154 13.48 8.03 -0.66
C GLY A 154 12.83 7.86 -2.04
N GLY A 155 12.62 6.62 -2.49
CA GLY A 155 11.92 6.32 -3.73
C GLY A 155 10.45 6.78 -3.72
N VAL A 156 9.70 6.50 -2.64
CA VAL A 156 8.30 6.93 -2.51
C VAL A 156 8.18 8.44 -2.33
N LEU A 157 9.06 9.07 -1.55
CA LEU A 157 9.09 10.52 -1.35
C LEU A 157 9.44 11.32 -2.62
N ALA A 158 10.05 10.67 -3.62
CA ALA A 158 10.33 11.23 -4.95
C ALA A 158 9.13 11.15 -5.92
N LEU A 159 8.09 10.34 -5.62
CA LEU A 159 6.84 10.30 -6.38
C LEU A 159 5.87 11.43 -6.01
N LEU A 160 6.14 12.16 -4.92
CA LEU A 160 5.28 13.23 -4.39
C LEU A 160 5.65 14.59 -5.01
N ASP A 161 4.76 15.15 -5.83
CA ASP A 161 4.88 16.52 -6.35
C ASP A 161 4.79 17.55 -5.21
N ARG A 162 5.93 18.11 -4.83
CA ARG A 162 6.09 19.10 -3.76
C ARG A 162 5.43 20.45 -4.05
N GLY A 163 4.94 20.69 -5.26
CA GLY A 163 4.07 21.83 -5.59
C GLY A 163 2.57 21.59 -5.33
N GLN A 164 2.18 20.32 -5.18
CA GLN A 164 0.78 19.88 -5.00
C GLN A 164 0.49 19.24 -3.63
N VAL A 165 1.52 18.85 -2.86
CA VAL A 165 1.36 18.29 -1.51
C VAL A 165 2.28 18.98 -0.50
N ALA A 166 1.81 19.06 0.75
CA ALA A 166 2.60 19.56 1.87
C ALA A 166 3.78 18.63 2.21
N GLU A 167 4.67 19.08 3.10
CA GLU A 167 5.73 18.23 3.64
C GLU A 167 5.10 16.97 4.28
N PRO A 168 5.53 15.76 3.88
CA PRO A 168 4.92 14.52 4.33
C PRO A 168 5.43 14.13 5.73
N ASP A 169 4.49 13.77 6.61
CA ASP A 169 4.78 13.00 7.81
C ASP A 169 5.15 11.56 7.44
N VAL A 170 6.08 10.96 8.19
CA VAL A 170 6.61 9.62 7.94
C VAL A 170 6.68 8.86 9.25
N SER A 171 5.92 7.76 9.34
CA SER A 171 5.96 6.85 10.47
C SER A 171 6.20 5.41 10.03
N TRP A 172 6.61 4.57 10.98
CA TRP A 172 7.02 3.18 10.74
C TRP A 172 6.17 2.21 11.53
N ALA A 173 5.92 1.02 10.97
CA ALA A 173 5.07 0.01 11.57
C ALA A 173 5.61 -1.42 11.39
N GLN A 174 5.28 -2.26 12.38
CA GLN A 174 5.61 -3.69 12.47
C GLN A 174 7.15 -3.95 12.45
N PRO A 175 7.83 -3.99 13.62
CA PRO A 175 9.29 -4.08 13.70
C PRO A 175 9.88 -5.30 13.01
N PHE A 176 9.27 -6.46 13.24
CA PHE A 176 9.69 -7.74 12.68
C PHE A 176 8.48 -8.67 12.64
N PRO A 177 7.61 -8.59 11.61
CA PRO A 177 6.34 -9.35 11.55
C PRO A 177 6.54 -10.84 11.26
N ALA A 178 7.25 -11.55 12.14
CA ALA A 178 7.44 -12.99 12.09
C ALA A 178 6.11 -13.76 12.14
N GLY A 179 5.08 -13.23 12.81
CA GLY A 179 3.74 -13.82 12.82
C GLY A 179 3.06 -13.85 11.44
N ARG A 180 3.36 -12.90 10.52
CA ARG A 180 2.88 -12.96 9.13
C ARG A 180 3.41 -14.18 8.39
N VAL A 181 4.61 -14.65 8.77
CA VAL A 181 5.28 -15.84 8.23
C VAL A 181 4.77 -17.09 8.98
N LEU A 182 4.90 -17.12 10.30
CA LEU A 182 4.53 -18.27 11.14
C LEU A 182 3.06 -18.68 11.01
N PHE A 183 2.15 -17.71 10.87
CA PHE A 183 0.71 -17.96 10.76
C PHE A 183 0.17 -17.85 9.33
N HIS A 184 1.04 -17.86 8.30
CA HIS A 184 0.63 -17.64 6.91
C HIS A 184 -0.40 -18.67 6.39
N TYR A 185 -1.53 -18.20 5.86
CA TYR A 185 -2.67 -19.03 5.43
C TYR A 185 -2.34 -20.18 4.45
N ARG A 186 -1.32 -20.03 3.58
CA ARG A 186 -0.96 -21.04 2.55
C ARG A 186 0.14 -22.03 2.95
N TRP A 187 0.96 -21.71 3.96
CA TRP A 187 2.20 -22.46 4.24
C TRP A 187 2.74 -22.33 5.67
N GLY A 188 2.14 -21.48 6.50
CA GLY A 188 2.37 -21.43 7.94
C GLY A 188 1.33 -22.24 8.70
N LEU A 189 1.15 -21.92 9.98
CA LEU A 189 0.28 -22.61 10.93
C LEU A 189 -0.82 -21.67 11.46
N PRO A 190 -1.74 -21.15 10.61
CA PRO A 190 -2.70 -20.11 10.99
C PRO A 190 -3.53 -20.45 12.23
N ARG A 191 -3.93 -21.72 12.41
CA ARG A 191 -4.69 -22.18 13.60
C ARG A 191 -3.97 -21.95 14.94
N LEU A 192 -2.65 -21.77 14.94
CA LEU A 192 -1.89 -21.46 16.16
C LEU A 192 -1.95 -19.98 16.56
N SER A 193 -2.40 -19.07 15.69
CA SER A 193 -2.51 -17.64 16.02
C SER A 193 -3.44 -17.41 17.21
N ALA A 194 -4.55 -18.16 17.29
CA ALA A 194 -5.52 -18.11 18.39
C ALA A 194 -4.89 -18.33 19.78
N TRP A 195 -3.76 -19.05 19.86
CA TRP A 195 -3.05 -19.38 21.09
C TRP A 195 -1.76 -18.57 21.26
N LEU A 196 -1.02 -18.35 20.16
CA LEU A 196 0.34 -17.83 20.18
C LEU A 196 0.46 -16.36 19.76
N ALA A 197 -0.58 -15.73 19.18
CA ALA A 197 -0.50 -14.34 18.71
C ALA A 197 -0.07 -13.37 19.81
N GLY A 198 -0.55 -13.55 21.04
CA GLY A 198 -0.13 -12.71 22.19
C GLY A 198 1.36 -12.80 22.50
N ALA A 199 1.92 -14.01 22.49
CA ALA A 199 3.34 -14.26 22.76
C ALA A 199 4.23 -13.76 21.60
N VAL A 200 3.83 -14.02 20.35
CA VAL A 200 4.55 -13.53 19.16
C VAL A 200 4.56 -12.00 19.15
N LEU A 201 3.41 -11.33 19.34
CA LEU A 201 3.36 -9.87 19.41
C LEU A 201 4.21 -9.28 20.55
N ALA A 202 4.37 -9.99 21.67
CA ALA A 202 5.27 -9.57 22.74
C ALA A 202 6.74 -9.70 22.30
N ALA A 203 7.14 -10.82 21.68
CA ALA A 203 8.49 -11.02 21.14
C ALA A 203 8.85 -10.01 20.05
N GLU A 204 7.94 -9.74 19.10
CA GLU A 204 8.14 -8.75 18.03
C GLU A 204 8.33 -7.33 18.59
N ARG A 205 7.59 -6.95 19.64
CA ARG A 205 7.78 -5.68 20.35
C ARG A 205 9.12 -5.59 21.08
N LEU A 206 9.65 -6.70 21.59
CA LEU A 206 10.98 -6.74 22.21
C LEU A 206 12.08 -6.63 21.15
N ILE A 207 11.95 -7.34 20.03
CA ILE A 207 12.83 -7.21 18.86
C ILE A 207 12.82 -5.77 18.33
N GLY A 208 11.65 -5.12 18.31
CA GLY A 208 11.48 -3.71 17.95
C GLY A 208 12.15 -2.68 18.87
N ARG A 209 12.76 -3.10 20.00
CA ARG A 209 13.66 -2.25 20.81
C ARG A 209 15.12 -2.33 20.36
N LEU A 210 15.45 -3.32 19.53
CA LEU A 210 16.81 -3.59 19.02
C LEU A 210 16.94 -3.27 17.52
N VAL A 211 15.83 -3.38 16.78
CA VAL A 211 15.76 -3.06 15.34
C VAL A 211 15.41 -1.57 15.15
N PRO A 212 16.27 -0.77 14.49
CA PRO A 212 16.00 0.64 14.18
C PRO A 212 14.68 0.84 13.43
N THR A 213 13.99 1.96 13.66
CA THR A 213 12.62 2.19 13.14
C THR A 213 12.55 2.22 11.62
N GLU A 214 13.59 2.74 10.96
CA GLU A 214 13.75 2.74 9.50
C GLU A 214 14.02 1.34 8.89
N ARG A 215 14.13 0.31 9.73
CA ARG A 215 14.22 -1.11 9.36
C ARG A 215 12.95 -1.90 9.67
N TRP A 216 11.90 -1.26 10.18
CA TRP A 216 10.59 -1.89 10.39
C TRP A 216 9.89 -2.16 9.05
N ALA A 217 8.98 -3.12 9.02
CA ALA A 217 8.50 -3.73 7.77
C ALA A 217 7.58 -2.84 6.91
N TYR A 218 6.92 -1.83 7.48
CA TYR A 218 6.06 -0.91 6.75
C TYR A 218 6.48 0.55 6.98
N MET A 219 6.53 1.30 5.88
CA MET A 219 6.57 2.76 5.88
C MET A 219 5.16 3.32 5.64
N ILE A 220 4.80 4.36 6.39
CA ILE A 220 3.53 5.06 6.29
C ILE A 220 3.83 6.53 6.05
N ILE A 221 3.50 7.00 4.85
CA ILE A 221 3.73 8.38 4.42
C ILE A 221 2.38 9.08 4.36
N THR A 222 2.20 10.15 5.13
CA THR A 222 0.96 10.94 5.17
C THR A 222 1.24 12.37 4.71
N THR A 223 0.48 12.87 3.75
CA THR A 223 0.54 14.28 3.32
C THR A 223 -0.85 14.86 3.04
N VAL A 224 -0.91 16.18 2.89
CA VAL A 224 -2.12 16.95 2.58
C VAL A 224 -1.95 17.61 1.23
N LYS A 225 -2.93 17.45 0.33
CA LYS A 225 -2.97 18.16 -0.95
C LYS A 225 -3.17 19.66 -0.71
N THR A 226 -2.30 20.48 -1.29
CA THR A 226 -2.37 21.94 -1.17
C THR A 226 -3.55 22.52 -1.94
N ALA A 227 -3.80 23.83 -1.80
CA ALA A 227 -4.78 24.54 -2.62
C ALA A 227 -4.35 24.66 -4.10
N SER A 228 -3.04 24.57 -4.38
CA SER A 228 -2.44 24.64 -5.71
C SER A 228 -2.66 23.35 -6.50
N GLY A 229 -3.88 23.15 -7.01
CA GLY A 229 -4.21 22.16 -8.04
C GLY A 229 -3.61 22.46 -9.43
N LYS A 230 -2.41 23.06 -9.47
CA LYS A 230 -1.61 23.34 -10.67
C LYS A 230 -0.16 22.95 -10.36
N PRO A 231 0.54 22.25 -11.26
CA PRO A 231 1.97 22.02 -11.10
C PRO A 231 2.71 23.35 -11.12
N VAL A 232 3.73 23.49 -10.27
CA VAL A 232 4.68 24.61 -10.36
C VAL A 232 5.58 24.33 -11.56
N VAL A 233 5.26 24.93 -12.70
CA VAL A 233 6.18 24.94 -13.85
C VAL A 233 7.39 25.76 -13.44
N SER A 234 8.55 25.11 -13.38
CA SER A 234 9.83 25.76 -13.13
C SER A 234 10.24 26.58 -14.35
N GLU A 235 9.73 27.80 -14.47
CA GLU A 235 10.32 28.79 -15.37
C GLU A 235 11.70 29.17 -14.83
N SER A 236 12.74 28.69 -15.52
CA SER A 236 14.13 29.05 -15.27
C SER A 236 14.38 30.50 -15.66
N VAL A 237 15.01 31.24 -14.74
CA VAL A 237 15.58 32.58 -14.94
C VAL A 237 17.10 32.48 -14.79
#